data_AF-E6ZSK2-F1
#
_entry.id   AF-E6ZSK2-F1
#
_cell.length_a   1.000
_cell.length_b   1.000
_cell.length_c   1.000
_cell.angle_alpha   90.00
_cell.angle_beta   90.00
_cell.angle_gamma   90.00
#
_symmetry.space_group_name_H-M   'P 1'
#
loop_
_entity.id
_entity.type
_entity.pdbx_description
1 polymer ?
#
loop_
_entity_poly.entity_id
_entity_poly.type
_entity_poly.pdbx_seq_one_letter_code
_entity_poly.pdbx_strand_id
1 'polypeptide(L)'
;MRIEHCFFCSAPCYPGKGITFVRNDAKIFKFCKSKCHKNFKLKRNPRKVRWTKAFRKANGKEMTVDSTLEFEKKRNVPVRYDRELVATTLVAMKRIQEIKTRREIAFYKARMAKAGVKAKAKEADRLLVHRNAHLRASIAAANNTASTSTEKIKVKATSAKPKSALVSAGDSGMTMGMDTD
;
A
#
# COMPACT_ATOMS: atom_id res chain seq x y z
N MET A 1 -1.48 27.76 -0.27
CA MET A 1 -2.41 26.59 -0.28
C MET A 1 -2.05 25.66 0.87
N ARG A 2 -3.01 25.17 1.67
CA ARG A 2 -2.74 24.32 2.85
C ARG A 2 -3.39 22.95 2.71
N ILE A 3 -2.60 21.90 2.93
CA ILE A 3 -3.10 20.53 3.05
C ILE A 3 -3.49 20.31 4.51
N GLU A 4 -4.75 19.99 4.74
CA GLU A 4 -5.27 19.74 6.09
C GLU A 4 -5.37 18.23 6.35
N HIS A 5 -5.36 17.84 7.62
CA HIS A 5 -5.59 16.45 7.99
C HIS A 5 -7.07 16.19 8.23
N CYS A 6 -7.60 15.08 7.73
CA CYS A 6 -8.96 14.67 8.02
C CYS A 6 -9.15 14.32 9.48
N PHE A 7 -10.24 14.79 10.09
CA PHE A 7 -10.56 14.51 11.49
C PHE A 7 -10.70 13.01 11.81
N PHE A 8 -11.29 12.22 10.89
CA PHE A 8 -11.58 10.80 11.14
C PHE A 8 -10.45 9.88 10.66
N CYS A 9 -10.01 10.05 9.42
CA CYS A 9 -9.04 9.18 8.75
C CYS A 9 -7.58 9.59 9.02
N SER A 10 -7.34 10.86 9.39
CA SER A 10 -6.02 11.53 9.40
C SER A 10 -5.25 11.44 8.08
N ALA A 11 -5.95 11.18 6.97
CA ALA A 11 -5.39 11.29 5.63
C ALA A 11 -5.38 12.76 5.18
N PRO A 12 -4.51 13.14 4.23
CA PRO A 12 -4.47 14.49 3.69
C PRO A 12 -5.79 14.84 2.96
N CYS A 13 -6.28 16.03 3.22
CA CYS A 13 -7.40 16.68 2.54
C CYS A 13 -6.82 17.79 1.66
N TYR A 14 -6.79 17.54 0.36
CA TYR A 14 -6.40 18.54 -0.63
C TYR A 14 -7.54 19.54 -0.86
N PRO A 15 -7.24 20.77 -1.28
CA PRO A 15 -8.25 21.77 -1.63
C PRO A 15 -9.21 21.25 -2.68
N GLY A 16 -10.49 21.64 -2.58
CA GLY A 16 -11.54 21.15 -3.47
C GLY A 16 -12.00 19.70 -3.21
N LYS A 17 -11.33 18.94 -2.32
CA LYS A 17 -11.78 17.60 -1.92
C LYS A 17 -12.42 17.57 -0.54
N GLY A 18 -13.42 16.70 -0.43
CA GLY A 18 -14.00 16.33 0.85
C GLY A 18 -15.13 17.28 1.28
N ILE A 19 -15.43 17.27 2.58
CA ILE A 19 -16.52 18.06 3.16
C ILE A 19 -16.00 18.71 4.44
N THR A 20 -16.37 19.97 4.66
CA THR A 20 -16.13 20.67 5.92
C THR A 20 -17.44 20.78 6.68
N PHE A 21 -17.48 20.30 7.92
CA PHE A 21 -18.62 20.46 8.82
C PHE A 21 -18.23 21.44 9.93
N VAL A 22 -19.01 22.51 10.07
CA VAL A 22 -18.85 23.49 11.15
C VAL A 22 -19.93 23.19 12.20
N ARG A 23 -19.50 22.96 13.43
CA ARG A 23 -20.43 22.77 14.56
C ARG A 23 -20.66 24.13 15.26
N ASN A 24 -21.78 24.25 15.96
CA ASN A 24 -22.18 25.45 16.72
C ASN A 24 -21.11 25.95 17.71
N ASP A 25 -20.20 25.09 18.19
CA ASP A 25 -19.04 25.47 19.03
C ASP A 25 -17.88 26.09 18.23
N ALA A 26 -18.16 26.56 17.00
CA ALA A 26 -17.20 27.03 16.01
C ALA A 26 -16.08 26.02 15.66
N LYS A 27 -16.22 24.74 16.03
CA LYS A 27 -15.21 23.73 15.67
C LYS A 27 -15.42 23.26 14.24
N ILE A 28 -14.33 23.29 13.49
CA ILE A 28 -14.28 22.93 12.08
C ILE A 28 -13.77 21.49 11.96
N PHE A 29 -14.60 20.61 11.38
CA PHE A 29 -14.24 19.23 11.08
C PHE A 29 -14.09 19.06 9.57
N LYS A 30 -12.86 18.80 9.11
CA LYS A 30 -12.57 18.49 7.70
C LYS A 30 -12.55 16.99 7.48
N PHE A 31 -13.21 16.53 6.41
CA PHE A 31 -13.29 15.11 6.06
C PHE A 31 -12.74 14.83 4.67
N CYS A 32 -11.87 13.81 4.57
CA CYS A 32 -11.24 13.38 3.31
C CYS A 32 -12.25 12.86 2.27
N LYS A 33 -13.28 12.11 2.72
CA LYS A 33 -14.26 11.41 1.87
C LYS A 33 -15.61 11.29 2.60
N SER A 34 -16.69 11.04 1.84
CA SER A 34 -18.04 10.80 2.38
C SER A 34 -18.08 9.67 3.43
N LYS A 35 -17.27 8.61 3.26
CA LYS A 35 -17.10 7.54 4.26
C LYS A 35 -16.76 8.08 5.66
N CYS A 36 -15.84 9.05 5.74
CA CYS A 36 -15.43 9.62 7.02
C CYS A 36 -16.52 10.48 7.63
N HIS A 37 -17.17 11.28 6.79
CA HIS A 37 -18.28 12.13 7.20
C HIS A 37 -19.48 11.31 7.72
N LYS A 38 -19.87 10.23 7.00
CA LYS A 38 -20.93 9.31 7.44
C LYS A 38 -20.58 8.63 8.76
N ASN A 39 -19.36 8.12 8.93
CA ASN A 39 -18.94 7.52 10.20
C ASN A 39 -18.93 8.50 11.38
N PHE A 40 -18.60 9.77 11.11
CA PHE A 40 -18.69 10.84 12.10
C PHE A 40 -20.14 11.14 12.50
N LYS A 41 -21.06 11.22 11.52
CA LYS A 41 -22.50 11.36 11.78
C LYS A 41 -23.08 10.19 12.59
N LEU A 42 -22.59 8.97 12.33
CA LEU A 42 -22.90 7.77 13.11
C LEU A 42 -22.23 7.74 14.49
N LYS A 43 -21.55 8.82 14.91
CA LYS A 43 -20.86 8.96 16.20
C LYS A 43 -19.86 7.83 16.48
N ARG A 44 -19.28 7.20 15.44
CA ARG A 44 -18.28 6.16 15.63
C ARG A 44 -16.98 6.77 16.15
N ASN A 45 -16.36 6.13 17.14
CA ASN A 45 -15.09 6.59 17.68
C ASN A 45 -13.93 6.16 16.75
N PRO A 46 -13.15 7.09 16.16
CA PRO A 46 -12.06 6.74 15.26
C PRO A 46 -10.97 5.90 15.93
N ARG A 47 -10.80 5.98 17.26
CA ARG A 47 -9.86 5.14 18.03
C ARG A 47 -10.26 3.68 18.12
N LYS A 48 -11.53 3.34 17.86
CA LYS A 48 -12.04 1.95 17.80
C LYS A 48 -12.12 1.41 16.37
N VAL A 49 -12.07 2.29 15.36
CA VAL A 49 -12.20 1.90 13.95
C VAL A 49 -10.83 1.49 13.37
N ARG A 50 -10.66 0.20 13.08
CA ARG A 50 -9.37 -0.46 12.79
C ARG A 50 -8.52 0.16 11.66
N TRP A 51 -9.15 0.78 10.66
CA TRP A 51 -8.46 1.30 9.48
C TRP A 51 -7.95 2.74 9.64
N THR A 52 -8.35 3.46 10.69
CA THR A 52 -7.92 4.85 10.91
C THR A 52 -6.48 4.90 11.44
N LYS A 53 -5.79 6.02 11.19
CA LYS A 53 -4.48 6.28 11.81
C LYS A 53 -4.58 6.43 13.33
N ALA A 54 -5.67 7.01 13.84
CA ALA A 54 -5.90 7.13 15.27
C ALA A 54 -5.92 5.77 15.99
N PHE A 55 -6.63 4.77 15.44
CA PHE A 55 -6.61 3.41 15.96
C PHE A 55 -5.19 2.82 15.91
N ARG A 56 -4.49 2.99 14.79
CA ARG A 56 -3.14 2.44 14.59
C ARG A 56 -2.14 3.00 15.61
N LYS A 57 -2.14 4.31 15.85
CA LYS A 57 -1.29 4.96 16.86
C LYS A 57 -1.61 4.49 18.27
N ALA A 58 -2.89 4.43 18.64
CA ALA A 58 -3.31 3.98 19.97
C ALA A 58 -2.96 2.51 20.28
N ASN A 59 -2.94 1.65 19.25
CA ASN A 59 -2.63 0.23 19.40
C ASN A 59 -1.16 -0.10 19.07
N GLY A 60 -0.25 0.89 19.10
CA GLY A 60 1.19 0.67 18.87
C GLY A 60 1.52 0.13 17.46
N LYS A 61 0.67 0.39 16.47
CA LYS A 61 0.88 -0.07 15.09
C LYS A 61 1.76 0.86 14.26
N GLU A 62 2.01 2.06 14.75
CA GLU A 62 2.84 3.09 14.14
C GLU A 62 3.78 3.65 15.19
N MET A 63 4.91 4.21 14.76
CA MET A 63 5.83 4.93 15.63
C MET A 63 5.17 6.25 16.06
N THR A 64 4.94 6.44 17.36
CA THR A 64 4.24 7.61 17.91
C THR A 64 5.16 8.65 18.52
N VAL A 65 6.27 8.20 19.13
CA VAL A 65 7.27 9.05 19.79
C VAL A 65 8.54 8.98 18.97
N ASP A 66 8.80 10.01 18.15
CA ASP A 66 10.01 10.13 17.35
C ASP A 66 10.35 11.59 17.08
N SER A 67 11.64 11.92 17.09
CA SER A 67 12.13 13.29 16.88
C SER A 67 11.81 13.82 15.48
N THR A 68 11.63 12.94 14.47
CA THR A 68 11.26 13.37 13.12
C THR A 68 9.86 13.99 13.05
N LEU A 69 8.97 13.67 13.99
CA LEU A 69 7.60 14.17 14.01
C LEU A 69 7.49 15.60 14.54
N GLU A 70 8.47 16.07 15.31
CA GLU A 70 8.46 17.41 15.91
C GLU A 70 8.62 18.53 14.86
N PHE A 71 9.18 18.21 13.70
CA PHE A 71 9.36 19.14 12.59
C PHE A 71 8.03 19.52 11.91
N GLU A 72 6.97 18.70 12.02
CA GLU A 72 5.64 18.96 11.42
C GLU A 72 4.77 19.91 12.27
N LYS A 73 5.32 20.53 13.33
CA LYS A 73 4.55 21.40 14.23
C LYS A 73 4.00 22.64 13.54
N LYS A 74 2.77 23.04 13.92
CA LYS A 74 2.17 24.30 13.48
C LYS A 74 2.92 25.48 14.13
N ARG A 75 3.42 26.41 13.31
CA ARG A 75 4.03 27.65 13.78
C ARG A 75 2.98 28.77 13.77
N ASN A 76 2.77 29.40 14.92
CA ASN A 76 1.84 30.53 15.05
C ASN A 76 2.55 31.88 14.90
N VAL A 77 3.87 31.92 15.08
CA VAL A 77 4.70 33.11 14.89
C VAL A 77 5.41 33.00 13.53
N PRO A 78 5.17 33.93 12.60
CA PRO A 78 5.90 33.98 11.34
C PRO A 78 7.31 34.55 11.56
N VAL A 79 8.24 34.16 10.69
CA VAL A 79 9.59 34.73 10.59
C VAL A 79 9.66 35.55 9.30
N ARG A 80 10.51 36.58 9.25
CA ARG A 80 10.77 37.29 7.99
C ARG A 80 11.30 36.31 6.94
N TYR A 81 10.93 36.54 5.69
CA TYR A 81 11.40 35.73 4.58
C TYR A 81 12.92 35.91 4.42
N ASP A 82 13.63 34.79 4.33
CA ASP A 82 15.04 34.71 4.00
C ASP A 82 15.24 33.56 3.01
N ARG A 83 15.91 33.85 1.89
CA ARG A 83 16.12 32.89 0.80
C ARG A 83 17.03 31.74 1.24
N GLU A 84 18.06 32.01 2.03
CA GLU A 84 19.01 30.99 2.49
C GLU A 84 18.33 30.03 3.47
N LEU A 85 17.51 30.57 4.38
CA LEU A 85 16.67 29.78 5.28
C LEU A 85 15.69 28.88 4.52
N VAL A 86 15.06 29.39 3.46
CA VAL A 86 14.15 28.59 2.63
C VAL A 86 14.91 27.49 1.88
N ALA A 87 16.09 27.78 1.33
CA ALA A 87 16.89 26.79 0.60
C ALA A 87 17.34 25.63 1.53
N THR A 88 17.86 25.97 2.71
CA THR A 88 18.31 24.97 3.71
C THR A 88 17.15 24.13 4.23
N THR A 89 15.97 24.73 4.46
CA THR A 89 14.79 23.99 4.92
C THR A 89 14.27 22.99 3.89
N LEU A 90 14.29 23.31 2.59
CA LEU A 90 13.90 22.37 1.53
C LEU A 90 14.80 21.12 1.48
N VAL A 91 16.11 21.31 1.65
CA VAL A 91 17.08 20.20 1.73
C VAL A 91 16.84 19.36 2.99
N ALA A 92 16.69 20.03 4.14
CA ALA A 92 16.42 19.37 5.41
C ALA A 92 15.12 18.54 5.38
N MET A 93 14.04 19.05 4.77
CA MET A 93 12.76 18.35 4.66
C MET A 93 12.89 17.00 3.94
N LYS A 94 13.61 16.95 2.81
CA LYS A 94 13.86 15.70 2.07
C LYS A 94 14.63 14.70 2.94
N ARG A 95 15.68 15.17 3.60
CA ARG A 95 16.50 14.33 4.48
C ARG A 95 15.71 13.77 5.67
N ILE A 96 14.87 14.59 6.29
CA ILE A 96 14.01 14.17 7.41
C ILE A 96 13.02 13.09 6.94
N GLN A 97 12.45 13.23 5.73
CA GLN A 97 11.54 12.24 5.16
C GLN A 97 12.22 10.87 4.97
N GLU A 98 13.46 10.83 4.48
CA GLU A 98 14.25 9.59 4.36
C GLU A 98 14.53 8.93 5.71
N ILE A 99 14.87 9.72 6.73
CA ILE A 99 15.13 9.21 8.07
C ILE A 99 13.84 8.62 8.65
N LYS A 100 12.72 9.33 8.49
CA LYS A 100 11.40 8.89 8.93
C LYS A 100 10.99 7.57 8.29
N THR A 101 11.08 7.46 6.96
CA THR A 101 10.71 6.21 6.26
C THR A 101 11.60 5.03 6.70
N ARG A 102 12.91 5.25 6.85
CA ARG A 102 13.84 4.23 7.38
C ARG A 102 13.44 3.76 8.78
N ARG A 103 13.12 4.70 9.68
CA ARG A 103 12.68 4.41 11.07
C ARG A 103 11.34 3.68 11.10
N GLU A 104 10.38 4.09 10.27
CA GLU A 104 9.07 3.42 10.15
C GLU A 104 9.21 1.97 9.66
N ILE A 105 10.08 1.72 8.67
CA ILE A 105 10.37 0.37 8.18
C ILE A 105 11.02 -0.49 9.28
N ALA A 106 11.98 0.06 10.02
CA ALA A 106 12.61 -0.62 11.13
C ALA A 106 11.59 -1.01 12.23
N PHE A 107 10.71 -0.07 12.61
CA PHE A 107 9.63 -0.33 13.56
C PHE A 107 8.68 -1.43 13.08
N TYR A 108 8.31 -1.40 11.80
CA TYR A 108 7.48 -2.43 11.20
C TYR A 108 8.15 -3.81 11.27
N LYS A 109 9.43 -3.91 10.90
CA LYS A 109 10.21 -5.16 10.95
C LYS A 109 10.30 -5.70 12.37
N ALA A 110 10.65 -4.86 13.35
CA ALA A 110 10.72 -5.25 14.76
C ALA A 110 9.37 -5.77 15.28
N ARG A 111 8.27 -5.08 14.96
CA ARG A 111 6.92 -5.51 15.33
C ARG A 111 6.55 -6.86 14.71
N MET A 112 6.84 -7.07 13.43
CA MET A 112 6.53 -8.32 12.74
C MET A 112 7.39 -9.49 13.25
N ALA A 113 8.65 -9.24 13.60
CA ALA A 113 9.50 -10.22 14.24
C ALA A 113 8.94 -10.63 15.61
N LYS A 114 8.56 -9.66 16.47
CA LYS A 114 7.94 -9.92 17.78
C LYS A 114 6.61 -10.67 17.68
N ALA A 115 5.81 -10.39 16.66
CA ALA A 115 4.55 -11.10 16.43
C ALA A 115 4.75 -12.58 16.06
N GLY A 116 5.96 -12.98 15.63
CA GLY A 116 6.32 -14.36 15.35
C GLY A 116 5.51 -14.98 14.22
N VAL A 117 4.93 -14.18 13.32
CA VAL A 117 3.96 -14.65 12.31
C VAL A 117 4.56 -15.77 11.45
N LYS A 118 5.84 -15.66 11.08
CA LYS A 118 6.55 -16.70 10.31
C LYS A 118 6.71 -18.01 11.09
N ALA A 119 7.03 -17.93 12.38
CA ALA A 119 7.17 -19.11 13.23
C ALA A 119 5.81 -19.80 13.42
N LYS A 120 4.76 -19.03 13.70
CA LYS A 120 3.38 -19.52 13.82
C LYS A 120 2.86 -20.12 12.52
N ALA A 121 3.18 -19.49 11.38
CA ALA A 121 2.84 -20.03 10.06
C ALA A 121 3.53 -21.39 9.83
N LYS A 122 4.84 -21.49 10.09
CA LYS A 122 5.58 -22.74 9.96
C LYS A 122 5.02 -23.86 10.83
N GLU A 123 4.59 -23.52 12.05
CA GLU A 123 3.94 -24.48 12.95
C GLU A 123 2.55 -24.90 12.43
N ALA A 124 1.75 -23.96 11.94
CA ALA A 124 0.47 -24.27 11.31
C ALA A 124 0.64 -25.13 10.05
N ASP A 125 1.64 -24.86 9.21
CA ASP A 125 1.96 -25.65 8.03
C ASP A 125 2.36 -27.07 8.41
N ARG A 126 3.20 -27.25 9.44
CA ARG A 126 3.55 -28.57 9.97
C ARG A 126 2.32 -29.34 10.44
N LEU A 127 1.42 -28.69 11.18
CA LEU A 127 0.18 -29.29 11.67
C LEU A 127 -0.78 -29.66 10.52
N LEU A 128 -0.89 -28.80 9.51
CA LEU A 128 -1.71 -29.05 8.32
C LEU A 128 -1.18 -30.27 7.56
N VAL A 129 0.13 -30.30 7.31
CA VAL A 129 0.82 -31.41 6.63
C VAL A 129 0.70 -32.71 7.41
N HIS A 130 0.72 -32.66 8.75
CA HIS A 130 0.49 -33.83 9.60
C HIS A 130 -0.96 -34.32 9.55
N ARG A 131 -1.94 -33.42 9.73
CA ARG A 131 -3.39 -33.74 9.71
C ARG A 131 -3.83 -34.32 8.36
N ASN A 132 -3.30 -33.76 7.28
CA ASN A 132 -3.65 -34.13 5.91
C ASN A 132 -2.65 -35.11 5.30
N ALA A 133 -2.04 -36.00 6.10
CA ALA A 133 -1.06 -36.97 5.63
C ALA A 133 -1.58 -37.88 4.50
N HIS A 134 -2.87 -38.23 4.54
CA HIS A 134 -3.54 -39.06 3.54
C HIS A 134 -3.61 -38.43 2.13
N LEU A 135 -3.58 -37.10 2.04
CA LEU A 135 -3.59 -36.39 0.75
C LEU A 135 -2.20 -36.32 0.09
N ARG A 136 -1.13 -36.70 0.79
CA ARG A 136 0.23 -36.58 0.24
C ARG A 136 0.44 -37.47 -0.98
N ALA A 137 -0.08 -38.70 -0.96
CA ALA A 137 0.06 -39.64 -2.06
C ALA A 137 -0.72 -39.19 -3.30
N SER A 138 -1.96 -38.68 -3.13
CA SER A 138 -2.77 -38.16 -4.23
C SER A 138 -2.19 -36.87 -4.83
N ILE A 139 -1.64 -35.98 -4.01
CA ILE A 139 -0.94 -34.77 -4.48
C ILE A 139 0.35 -35.13 -5.24
N ALA A 140 1.13 -36.10 -4.76
CA ALA A 140 2.33 -36.56 -5.45
C ALA A 140 1.99 -37.21 -6.80
N ALA A 141 0.95 -38.04 -6.86
CA ALA A 141 0.46 -38.63 -8.10
C ALA A 141 -0.01 -37.56 -9.09
N ALA A 142 -0.79 -36.57 -8.64
CA ALA A 142 -1.26 -35.46 -9.47
C ALA A 142 -0.11 -34.61 -10.03
N ASN A 143 0.91 -34.30 -9.22
CA ASN A 143 2.09 -33.55 -9.67
C ASN A 143 2.91 -34.33 -10.70
N ASN A 144 3.05 -35.64 -10.54
CA ASN A 144 3.74 -36.49 -11.52
C ASN A 144 2.97 -36.51 -12.84
N THR A 145 1.64 -36.70 -12.83
CA THR A 145 0.82 -36.66 -14.05
C THR A 145 0.84 -35.30 -14.77
N ALA A 146 0.89 -34.20 -14.01
CA ALA A 146 1.02 -32.86 -14.57
C ALA A 146 2.37 -32.67 -15.28
N SER A 147 3.46 -33.21 -14.73
CA SER A 147 4.79 -33.13 -15.34
C SER A 147 4.90 -33.93 -16.64
N THR A 148 4.29 -35.12 -16.72
CA THR A 148 4.28 -35.98 -17.92
C THR A 148 3.49 -35.36 -19.08
N SER A 149 2.46 -34.55 -18.78
CA SER A 149 1.68 -33.84 -19.80
C SER A 149 2.39 -32.63 -20.44
N THR A 150 3.53 -32.19 -19.87
CA THR A 150 4.31 -31.04 -20.37
C THR A 150 5.55 -31.41 -21.19
N GLU A 151 5.74 -32.69 -21.52
CA GLU A 151 6.73 -33.08 -22.53
C GLU A 151 6.25 -32.64 -23.92
N LYS A 152 6.85 -31.58 -24.45
CA LYS A 152 6.62 -31.13 -25.83
C LYS A 152 7.00 -32.27 -26.78
N ILE A 153 6.00 -32.95 -27.34
CA ILE A 153 6.18 -33.90 -28.43
C ILE A 153 6.78 -33.12 -29.62
N LYS A 154 8.08 -33.27 -29.83
CA LYS A 154 8.78 -32.64 -30.96
C LYS A 154 8.60 -33.53 -32.19
N VAL A 155 7.47 -33.35 -32.88
CA VAL A 155 7.23 -34.05 -34.15
C VAL A 155 8.17 -33.50 -35.21
N LYS A 156 9.01 -34.36 -35.79
CA LYS A 156 9.91 -34.01 -36.89
C LYS A 156 9.08 -33.94 -38.17
N ALA A 157 8.73 -32.72 -38.59
CA ALA A 157 7.98 -32.52 -39.83
C ALA A 157 8.82 -33.01 -41.03
N THR A 158 8.35 -34.04 -41.74
CA THR A 158 8.90 -34.46 -43.03
C THR A 158 8.42 -33.49 -44.10
N SER A 159 9.38 -32.91 -44.81
CA SER A 159 9.21 -31.91 -45.86
C SER A 159 8.57 -32.47 -47.13
N ALA A 160 7.45 -31.89 -47.57
CA ALA A 160 7.11 -31.70 -48.99
C ALA A 160 6.03 -30.61 -49.13
N LYS A 161 6.29 -29.63 -49.99
CA LYS A 161 5.47 -28.43 -50.32
C LYS A 161 4.62 -28.73 -51.58
N PRO A 162 3.54 -28.00 -51.92
CA PRO A 162 3.69 -26.61 -52.39
C PRO A 162 2.57 -25.59 -52.04
N LYS A 163 2.96 -24.35 -52.33
CA LYS A 163 2.34 -23.05 -52.13
C LYS A 163 0.89 -22.98 -52.64
N SER A 164 -0.02 -22.43 -51.82
CA SER A 164 -1.19 -21.70 -52.30
C SER A 164 -1.06 -20.23 -51.91
N ALA A 165 -1.32 -19.37 -52.88
CA ALA A 165 -1.26 -17.92 -52.74
C ALA A 165 -2.47 -17.44 -51.93
N LEU A 166 -2.22 -16.88 -50.74
CA LEU A 166 -3.16 -15.98 -50.10
C LEU A 166 -2.40 -14.75 -49.61
N VAL A 167 -2.99 -13.61 -49.94
CA VAL A 167 -2.42 -12.26 -49.99
C VAL A 167 -1.95 -11.78 -48.61
N SER A 168 -0.80 -11.10 -48.60
CA SER A 168 -0.19 -10.46 -47.44
C SER A 168 -1.08 -9.32 -46.90
N ALA A 169 -1.66 -9.51 -45.72
CA ALA A 169 -2.12 -8.40 -44.88
C ALA A 169 -0.95 -7.94 -44.01
N GLY A 170 -0.52 -6.70 -44.22
CA GLY A 170 0.67 -6.10 -43.63
C GLY A 170 0.63 -5.97 -42.12
N ASP A 171 1.82 -6.11 -41.55
CA ASP A 171 2.18 -5.94 -40.15
C ASP A 171 2.12 -4.45 -39.75
N SER A 172 1.16 -4.10 -38.91
CA SER A 172 1.21 -2.88 -38.09
C SER A 172 0.42 -3.11 -36.80
N GLY A 173 0.95 -3.99 -35.95
CA GLY A 173 0.55 -4.05 -34.55
C GLY A 173 0.91 -2.74 -33.85
N MET A 174 -0.05 -1.82 -33.78
CA MET A 174 0.06 -0.56 -33.06
C MET A 174 0.45 -0.80 -31.60
N THR A 175 1.61 -0.27 -31.20
CA THR A 175 2.04 -0.12 -29.82
C THR A 175 1.08 0.83 -29.11
N MET A 176 0.28 0.34 -28.16
CA MET A 176 -0.52 1.19 -27.27
C MET A 176 0.42 1.86 -26.26
N GLY A 177 0.94 3.03 -26.63
CA GLY A 177 1.49 3.99 -25.68
C GLY A 177 0.36 4.50 -24.78
N MET A 178 0.51 4.33 -23.48
CA MET A 178 -0.44 4.82 -22.49
C MET A 178 -0.03 6.25 -22.14
N ASP A 179 -0.53 7.21 -22.92
CA ASP A 179 -0.41 8.62 -22.57
C ASP A 179 -1.34 8.94 -21.41
N THR A 180 -0.73 9.47 -20.36
CA THR A 180 -1.36 9.98 -19.15
C THR A 180 -1.84 11.41 -19.39
N ASP A 181 -3.15 11.63 -19.30
CA ASP A 181 -3.75 12.90 -18.86
C ASP A 181 -4.24 12.77 -17.41
#